data_AF-A0A2N2DK83-F1
#
_entry.id   AF-A0A2N2DK83-F1
#
_cell.length_a   1.000
_cell.length_b   1.000
_cell.length_c   1.000
_cell.angle_alpha   90.00
_cell.angle_beta   90.00
_cell.angle_gamma   90.00
#
_symmetry.space_group_name_H-M   'P 1'
#
loop_
_entity.id
_entity.type
_entity.pdbx_description
1 polymer ?
#
loop_
_entity_poly.entity_id
_entity_poly.type
_entity_poly.pdbx_seq_one_letter_code
_entity_poly.pdbx_strand_id
1 'polypeptide(L)'
;MLEIITKSPEETLKLGTILGTLLQKGDVIGLFGELGTGKTVFTRGIARGLKVEDYVTSPTFTLINEYSGSLPLFHFDVYRLDDPEELLELGYEEYFYGEGITVIEWAEKIEDYLPPGYLAV
;
A
#
# COMPACT_ATOMS: atom_id res chain seq x y z
N MET A 1 -11.78 -8.77 13.18
CA MET A 1 -12.42 -8.04 12.06
C MET A 1 -12.89 -6.71 12.63
N LEU A 2 -12.46 -5.60 12.01
CA LEU A 2 -12.79 -4.24 12.40
C LEU A 2 -13.52 -3.59 11.22
N GLU A 3 -14.60 -2.88 11.48
CA GLU A 3 -15.37 -2.17 10.45
C GLU A 3 -15.36 -0.67 10.73
N ILE A 4 -14.99 0.12 9.73
CA ILE A 4 -14.95 1.59 9.79
C ILE A 4 -15.58 2.12 8.50
N ILE A 5 -16.52 3.05 8.64
CA ILE A 5 -17.18 3.70 7.50
C ILE A 5 -16.65 5.13 7.41
N THR A 6 -16.05 5.48 6.27
CA THR A 6 -15.70 6.85 5.92
C THR A 6 -16.71 7.39 4.92
N LYS A 7 -17.02 8.69 5.01
CA LYS A 7 -18.03 9.37 4.18
C LYS A 7 -17.43 10.39 3.22
N SER A 8 -16.11 10.56 3.26
CA SER A 8 -15.41 11.46 2.35
C SER A 8 -13.95 11.03 2.13
N PRO A 9 -13.31 11.50 1.04
CA PRO A 9 -11.88 11.30 0.82
C PRO A 9 -11.01 11.83 1.98
N GLU A 10 -11.40 12.93 2.62
CA GLU A 10 -10.67 13.50 3.77
C GLU A 10 -10.74 12.57 4.99
N GLU A 11 -11.87 11.90 5.22
CA GLU A 11 -12.00 10.90 6.28
C GLU A 11 -11.16 9.66 5.98
N THR A 12 -11.15 9.18 4.73
CA THR A 12 -10.29 8.07 4.28
C THR A 12 -8.80 8.43 4.42
N LEU A 13 -8.42 9.64 4.03
CA LEU A 13 -7.05 10.16 4.18
C LEU A 13 -6.66 10.20 5.66
N LYS A 14 -7.55 10.68 6.53
CA LYS A 14 -7.31 10.76 7.98
C LYS A 14 -7.17 9.37 8.58
N LEU A 15 -7.99 8.41 8.17
CA LEU A 15 -7.89 7.02 8.62
C LEU A 15 -6.55 6.40 8.22
N GLY A 16 -6.14 6.55 6.95
CA GLY A 16 -4.83 6.12 6.48
C GLY A 16 -3.68 6.81 7.25
N THR A 17 -3.82 8.11 7.58
CA THR A 17 -2.83 8.85 8.38
C THR A 17 -2.67 8.25 9.77
N ILE A 18 -3.79 7.94 10.45
CA ILE A 18 -3.74 7.30 11.76
C ILE A 18 -3.07 5.93 11.65
N LEU A 19 -3.47 5.11 10.67
CA LEU A 19 -2.85 3.81 10.45
C LEU A 19 -1.35 3.95 10.24
N GLY A 20 -0.90 4.85 9.35
CA GLY A 20 0.51 5.08 9.06
C GLY A 20 1.37 5.42 10.29
N THR A 21 0.79 6.06 11.31
CA THR A 21 1.52 6.33 12.58
C THR A 21 1.67 5.12 13.50
N LEU A 22 0.90 4.05 13.26
CA LEU A 22 0.88 2.83 14.05
C LEU A 22 1.70 1.71 13.40
N LEU A 23 1.96 1.81 12.09
CA LEU A 23 2.69 0.81 11.34
C LEU A 23 4.13 0.68 11.81
N GLN A 24 4.64 -0.53 11.72
CA GLN A 24 5.99 -0.92 12.08
C GLN A 24 6.73 -1.44 10.86
N LYS A 25 8.06 -1.33 10.93
CA LYS A 25 9.00 -1.86 9.96
C LYS A 25 8.64 -3.31 9.57
N GLY A 26 8.43 -3.55 8.28
CA GLY A 26 8.06 -4.86 7.72
C GLY A 26 6.56 -5.08 7.56
N ASP A 27 5.70 -4.13 7.97
CA ASP A 27 4.26 -4.27 7.76
C ASP A 27 3.89 -4.20 6.26
N VAL A 28 3.03 -5.13 5.85
CA VAL A 28 2.48 -5.21 4.49
C VAL A 28 0.96 -5.00 4.55
N ILE A 29 0.46 -4.10 3.70
CA ILE A 29 -0.93 -3.69 3.62
C ILE A 29 -1.44 -3.99 2.21
N GLY A 30 -2.40 -4.90 2.10
CA GLY A 30 -3.09 -5.19 0.84
C GLY A 30 -4.39 -4.39 0.77
N LEU A 31 -4.55 -3.55 -0.25
CA LEU A 31 -5.75 -2.76 -0.50
C LEU A 31 -6.60 -3.42 -1.58
N PHE A 32 -7.82 -3.80 -1.20
CA PHE A 32 -8.77 -4.50 -2.05
C PHE A 32 -9.90 -3.57 -2.51
N GLY A 33 -10.52 -3.92 -3.63
CA GLY A 33 -11.77 -3.31 -4.09
C GLY A 33 -11.64 -2.55 -5.40
N GLU A 34 -12.78 -2.09 -5.90
CA GLU A 34 -12.93 -1.62 -7.28
C GLU A 34 -12.20 -0.30 -7.60
N LEU A 35 -12.19 0.08 -8.88
CA LEU A 35 -11.68 1.36 -9.32
C LEU A 35 -12.47 2.50 -8.67
N GLY A 36 -11.76 3.49 -8.11
CA GLY A 36 -12.38 4.69 -7.53
C GLY A 36 -12.85 4.53 -6.08
N THR A 37 -12.63 3.39 -5.42
CA THR A 37 -12.97 3.18 -4.00
C THR A 37 -12.11 3.97 -3.02
N GLY A 38 -11.02 4.59 -3.48
CA GLY A 38 -10.17 5.45 -2.66
C GLY A 38 -8.87 4.80 -2.17
N LYS A 39 -8.44 3.66 -2.74
CA LYS A 39 -7.15 3.00 -2.43
C LYS A 39 -5.98 3.98 -2.38
N THR A 40 -5.73 4.74 -3.45
CA THR A 40 -4.65 5.75 -3.48
C THR A 40 -4.85 6.88 -2.46
N VAL A 41 -6.09 7.26 -2.13
CA VAL A 41 -6.36 8.25 -1.06
C VAL A 41 -5.96 7.70 0.29
N PHE A 42 -6.23 6.42 0.54
CA PHE A 42 -5.82 5.74 1.75
C PHE A 42 -4.29 5.62 1.83
N THR A 43 -3.62 5.24 0.74
CA THR A 43 -2.14 5.19 0.66
C THR A 43 -1.50 6.55 0.93
N ARG A 44 -2.05 7.64 0.37
CA ARG A 44 -1.62 9.02 0.69
C ARG A 44 -1.76 9.33 2.17
N GLY A 45 -2.80 8.81 2.81
CA GLY A 45 -2.98 8.89 4.26
C GLY A 45 -1.83 8.19 4.98
N ILE A 46 -1.57 6.93 4.64
CA ILE A 46 -0.45 6.16 5.22
C ILE A 46 0.87 6.91 5.07
N ALA A 47 1.18 7.37 3.86
CA ALA A 47 2.38 8.15 3.57
C ALA A 47 2.51 9.40 4.45
N ARG A 48 1.39 10.12 4.66
CA ARG A 48 1.34 11.27 5.57
C ARG A 48 1.60 10.87 7.02
N GLY A 49 1.06 9.74 7.48
CA GLY A 49 1.34 9.19 8.80
C GLY A 49 2.82 8.85 8.99
N LEU A 50 3.46 8.36 7.92
CA LEU A 50 4.90 8.09 7.83
C LEU A 50 5.74 9.35 7.54
N LYS A 51 5.16 10.56 7.53
CA LYS A 51 5.89 11.82 7.28
C LYS A 51 6.62 11.87 5.92
N VAL A 52 6.09 11.20 4.91
CA VAL A 52 6.54 11.38 3.52
C VAL A 52 6.20 12.80 3.07
N GLU A 53 7.18 13.54 2.57
CA GLU A 53 7.00 14.92 2.08
C GLU A 53 6.67 14.98 0.58
N ASP A 54 6.99 13.92 -0.16
CA ASP A 54 6.75 13.81 -1.59
C ASP A 54 5.25 13.73 -1.94
N TYR A 55 4.94 14.12 -3.19
CA TYR A 55 3.60 13.96 -3.72
C TYR A 55 3.33 12.50 -4.13
N VAL A 56 2.51 11.80 -3.34
CA VAL A 56 2.17 10.39 -3.59
C VAL A 56 1.12 10.26 -4.70
N THR A 57 1.45 9.46 -5.71
CA THR A 57 0.58 9.14 -6.86
C THR A 57 0.59 7.65 -7.13
N SER A 58 -0.49 7.15 -7.73
CA SER A 58 -0.58 5.73 -8.10
C SER A 58 0.56 5.35 -9.08
N PRO A 59 1.37 4.33 -8.78
CA PRO A 59 2.41 3.83 -9.65
C PRO A 59 1.86 2.92 -10.76
N THR A 60 0.64 3.14 -11.27
CA THR A 60 -0.03 2.24 -12.23
C THR A 60 0.81 1.86 -13.47
N PHE A 61 1.77 2.71 -13.86
CA PHE A 61 2.67 2.45 -14.98
C PHE A 61 4.10 2.04 -14.56
N THR A 62 4.54 2.42 -13.37
CA THR A 62 5.88 2.11 -12.83
C THR A 62 5.87 0.86 -11.96
N LEU A 63 4.67 0.33 -11.65
CA LEU A 63 4.34 -0.72 -10.69
C LEU A 63 4.68 -0.38 -9.24
N ILE A 64 5.84 0.22 -8.99
CA ILE A 64 6.34 0.58 -7.67
C ILE A 64 6.75 2.06 -7.65
N ASN A 65 6.37 2.76 -6.59
CA ASN A 65 7.00 4.01 -6.17
C ASN A 65 7.59 3.84 -4.78
N GLU A 66 8.79 4.36 -4.57
CA GLU A 66 9.48 4.37 -3.28
C GLU A 66 9.51 5.78 -2.72
N TYR A 67 9.16 5.92 -1.44
CA TYR A 67 9.11 7.21 -0.77
C TYR A 67 9.89 7.18 0.54
N SER A 68 10.57 8.30 0.83
CA SER A 68 11.30 8.49 2.09
C SER A 68 10.39 9.13 3.14
N GLY A 69 10.28 8.49 4.30
CA GLY A 69 9.54 8.97 5.46
C GLY A 69 10.26 8.59 6.77
N SER A 70 9.53 8.56 7.88
CA SER A 70 10.02 7.98 9.14
C SER A 70 10.37 6.51 9.02
N LEU A 71 9.70 5.80 8.10
CA LEU A 71 10.10 4.52 7.53
C LEU A 71 9.97 4.64 6.01
N PRO A 72 10.76 3.91 5.21
CA PRO A 72 10.56 3.80 3.77
C PRO A 72 9.13 3.31 3.47
N LEU A 73 8.47 3.91 2.48
CA LEU A 73 7.18 3.44 1.98
C LEU A 73 7.35 2.94 0.55
N PHE A 74 6.96 1.69 0.33
CA PHE A 74 6.91 1.05 -0.97
C PHE A 74 5.45 0.93 -1.40
N HIS A 75 5.04 1.77 -2.34
CA HIS A 75 3.69 1.77 -2.88
C HIS A 75 3.68 0.96 -4.17
N PHE A 76 2.93 -0.15 -4.16
CA PHE A 76 2.68 -0.99 -5.32
C PHE A 76 1.28 -0.72 -5.88
N ASP A 77 1.16 -0.75 -7.20
CA ASP A 77 -0.12 -0.79 -7.91
C ASP A 77 -0.02 -1.86 -9.00
N VAL A 78 -0.54 -3.05 -8.69
CA VAL A 78 -0.46 -4.23 -9.57
C VAL A 78 -1.68 -4.35 -10.49
N TYR A 79 -2.49 -3.30 -10.65
CA TYR A 79 -3.69 -3.31 -11.50
C TYR A 79 -3.44 -3.88 -12.90
N ARG A 80 -2.28 -3.55 -13.48
CA ARG A 80 -1.88 -3.90 -14.85
C ARG A 80 -1.02 -5.14 -14.96
N LEU A 81 -0.73 -5.81 -13.84
CA LEU A 81 0.00 -7.05 -13.86
C LEU A 81 -0.91 -8.13 -14.47
N ASP A 82 -0.52 -8.71 -15.60
CA ASP A 82 -1.30 -9.75 -16.25
C ASP A 82 -0.99 -11.12 -15.65
N ASP A 83 0.28 -11.34 -15.24
CA ASP A 83 0.73 -12.54 -14.54
C ASP A 83 1.39 -12.18 -13.20
N PRO A 84 0.90 -12.70 -12.05
CA PRO A 84 1.52 -12.44 -10.75
C PRO A 84 2.97 -12.93 -10.64
N GLU A 85 3.43 -13.88 -11.48
CA GLU A 85 4.83 -14.30 -11.53
C GLU A 85 5.79 -13.15 -11.93
N GLU A 86 5.30 -12.11 -12.61
CA GLU A 86 6.10 -10.91 -12.96
C GLU A 86 6.68 -10.21 -11.71
N LEU A 87 6.10 -10.41 -10.52
CA LEU A 87 6.67 -9.92 -9.26
C LEU A 87 8.06 -10.51 -8.96
N LEU A 88 8.31 -11.76 -9.37
CA LEU A 88 9.59 -12.43 -9.15
C LEU A 88 10.73 -11.68 -9.85
N GLU A 89 10.47 -11.15 -11.05
CA GLU A 89 11.44 -10.38 -11.82
C GLU A 89 11.73 -9.01 -11.19
N LEU A 90 10.78 -8.47 -10.42
CA LEU A 90 10.93 -7.21 -9.68
C LEU A 90 11.66 -7.37 -8.34
N GLY A 91 11.98 -8.60 -7.92
CA GLY A 91 12.58 -8.85 -6.61
C GLY A 91 11.66 -8.44 -5.45
N TYR A 92 10.35 -8.65 -5.61
CA TYR A 92 9.33 -8.17 -4.67
C TYR A 92 9.58 -8.53 -3.19
N GLU A 93 10.28 -9.65 -2.94
CA GLU A 93 10.63 -10.13 -1.60
C GLU A 93 11.43 -9.10 -0.79
N GLU A 94 12.29 -8.31 -1.45
CA GLU A 94 13.08 -7.27 -0.78
C GLU A 94 12.20 -6.18 -0.16
N TYR A 95 11.01 -5.97 -0.73
CA TYR A 95 10.02 -5.01 -0.23
C TYR A 95 9.12 -5.63 0.83
N PHE A 96 8.63 -6.86 0.59
CA PHE A 96 7.65 -7.51 1.46
C PHE A 96 8.26 -7.96 2.79
N TYR A 97 9.55 -8.34 2.77
CA TYR A 97 10.30 -8.80 3.95
C TYR A 97 11.39 -7.81 4.37
N GLY A 98 11.39 -6.61 3.79
CA GLY A 98 12.37 -5.57 4.04
C GLY A 98 12.10 -4.74 5.30
N GLU A 99 12.78 -3.60 5.36
CA GLU A 99 12.71 -2.67 6.50
C GLU A 99 11.63 -1.58 6.35
N GLY A 100 10.94 -1.54 5.22
CA GLY A 100 9.94 -0.52 4.92
C GLY A 100 8.52 -0.93 5.30
N ILE A 101 7.59 -0.06 4.91
CA ILE A 101 6.15 -0.33 4.87
C ILE A 101 5.79 -0.59 3.42
N THR A 102 5.08 -1.69 3.15
CA THR A 102 4.61 -1.99 1.79
C THR A 102 3.10 -1.85 1.70
N VAL A 103 2.62 -1.03 0.77
CA VAL A 103 1.19 -0.83 0.49
C VAL A 103 0.91 -1.26 -0.94
N ILE A 104 -0.02 -2.20 -1.14
CA ILE A 104 -0.27 -2.84 -2.43
C ILE A 104 -1.71 -2.57 -2.84
N GLU A 105 -1.90 -1.76 -3.88
CA GLU A 105 -3.21 -1.63 -4.54
C GLU A 105 -3.48 -2.82 -5.46
N TRP A 106 -4.72 -3.29 -5.46
CA TRP A 106 -5.17 -4.47 -6.24
C TRP A 106 -4.50 -5.77 -5.77
N ALA A 107 -4.35 -5.91 -4.46
CA ALA A 107 -3.70 -7.05 -3.84
C ALA A 107 -4.37 -8.40 -4.19
N GLU A 108 -5.64 -8.40 -4.60
CA GLU A 108 -6.35 -9.58 -5.11
C GLU A 108 -5.67 -10.23 -6.32
N LYS A 109 -4.86 -9.50 -7.09
CA LYS A 109 -4.17 -10.05 -8.27
C LYS A 109 -2.94 -10.89 -7.91
N ILE A 110 -2.46 -10.79 -6.67
CA ILE A 110 -1.20 -11.40 -6.23
C ILE A 110 -1.36 -12.11 -4.88
N GLU A 111 -2.57 -12.58 -4.53
CA GLU A 111 -2.88 -13.13 -3.21
C GLU A 111 -1.91 -14.24 -2.77
N ASP A 112 -1.51 -15.09 -3.70
CA ASP A 112 -0.57 -16.20 -3.45
C ASP A 112 0.85 -15.73 -3.05
N TYR A 113 1.19 -14.47 -3.31
CA TYR A 113 2.50 -13.86 -3.00
C TYR A 113 2.49 -13.01 -1.74
N LEU A 114 1.31 -12.71 -1.18
CA LEU A 114 1.20 -11.88 0.02
C LEU A 114 1.80 -12.62 1.23
N PRO A 115 2.59 -11.92 2.08
CA PRO A 115 3.26 -12.57 3.20
C PRO A 115 2.25 -12.93 4.30
N PRO A 116 2.53 -13.95 5.11
CA PRO A 116 1.67 -14.29 6.24
C PRO A 116 1.56 -13.10 7.21
N GLY A 117 0.33 -12.77 7.61
CA GLY A 117 0.08 -11.70 8.59
C GLY A 117 -0.05 -10.30 7.99
N TYR A 118 -0.09 -10.15 6.65
CA TYR A 118 -0.43 -8.87 6.03
C TYR A 118 -1.79 -8.34 6.51
N LEU A 119 -1.94 -7.01 6.53
CA LEU A 119 -3.20 -6.36 6.82
C LEU A 119 -4.01 -6.21 5.53
N ALA A 120 -5.14 -6.92 5.45
CA ALA A 120 -6.12 -6.71 4.39
C ALA A 120 -7.05 -5.53 4.73
N VAL A 121 -7.17 -4.59 3.80
CA VAL A 121 -8.03 -3.39 3.91
C VAL A 121 -8.98 -3.30 2.74
#